data_AF-A0A6P3GJC7-F1
#
_entry.id   AF-A0A6P3GJC7-F1
#
_cell.length_a   1.000
_cell.length_b   1.000
_cell.length_c   1.000
_cell.angle_alpha   90.00
_cell.angle_beta   90.00
_cell.angle_gamma   90.00
#
_symmetry.space_group_name_H-M   'P 1'
#
loop_
_entity.id
_entity.type
_entity.pdbx_description
1 polymer ?
#
loop_
_entity_poly.entity_id
_entity_poly.type
_entity_poly.pdbx_seq_one_letter_code
_entity_poly.pdbx_strand_id
1 'polypeptide(L)'
;MQEELQQIIDCLDTSIPKTIPGSNHSVAEALLIFLEALPEPVICYELYQRCLDSAQDPRICRQVISQLPGCHRNVFRYLMAFLRELLKFSEYNNVNANMIATLFTSLLLRPPPNLMARQTPSDRQRATQFLLTFLLGSDED
;
A
#
# COMPACT_ATOMS: atom_id res chain seq x y z
N MET A 1 -11.33 -19.88 3.86
CA MET A 1 -10.41 -18.79 3.45
C MET A 1 -10.01 -18.95 1.99
N GLN A 2 -9.27 -20.00 1.59
CA GLN A 2 -8.91 -20.19 0.15
C GLN A 2 -10.12 -20.25 -0.80
N GLU A 3 -11.20 -20.93 -0.40
CA GLU A 3 -12.45 -20.97 -1.19
C GLU A 3 -13.12 -19.60 -1.31
N GLU A 4 -13.14 -18.81 -0.22
CA GLU A 4 -13.68 -17.44 -0.24
C GLU A 4 -12.85 -16.52 -1.13
N LEU A 5 -11.53 -16.66 -1.13
CA LEU A 5 -10.64 -15.88 -2.01
C LEU A 5 -10.94 -16.15 -3.49
N GLN A 6 -11.11 -17.43 -3.87
CA GLN A 6 -11.46 -17.77 -5.24
C GLN A 6 -12.81 -17.16 -5.64
N GLN A 7 -13.81 -17.23 -4.75
CA GLN A 7 -15.12 -16.62 -5.00
C GLN A 7 -15.03 -15.09 -5.16
N ILE A 8 -14.18 -14.42 -4.37
CA ILE A 8 -13.95 -12.97 -4.49
C ILE A 8 -13.31 -12.64 -5.84
N ILE A 9 -12.28 -13.39 -6.26
CA ILE A 9 -11.60 -13.19 -7.55
C ILE A 9 -12.59 -13.39 -8.70
N ASP A 10 -13.28 -14.54 -8.75
CA ASP A 10 -14.25 -14.84 -9.80
C ASP A 10 -15.36 -13.78 -9.85
N CYS A 11 -15.81 -13.28 -8.70
CA CYS A 11 -16.82 -12.23 -8.59
C CYS A 11 -16.36 -10.91 -9.19
N LEU A 12 -15.11 -10.49 -8.93
CA LEU A 12 -14.53 -9.25 -9.43
C LEU A 12 -14.14 -9.33 -10.93
N ASP A 13 -13.75 -10.51 -11.41
CA ASP A 13 -13.39 -10.72 -12.81
C ASP A 13 -14.62 -10.73 -13.74
N THR A 14 -15.79 -11.14 -13.22
CA THR A 14 -16.99 -11.39 -14.03
C THR A 14 -18.12 -10.38 -13.80
N SER A 15 -18.05 -9.53 -12.77
CA SER A 15 -19.15 -8.65 -12.40
C SER A 15 -18.72 -7.38 -11.66
N ILE A 16 -19.65 -6.42 -11.56
CA ILE A 16 -19.58 -5.33 -10.59
C ILE A 16 -20.60 -5.64 -9.49
N PRO A 17 -20.23 -6.40 -8.45
CA PRO A 17 -21.17 -6.89 -7.46
C PRO A 17 -21.66 -5.76 -6.55
N LYS A 18 -22.91 -5.87 -6.09
CA LYS A 18 -23.43 -4.98 -5.02
C LYS A 18 -22.79 -5.29 -3.66
N THR A 19 -22.41 -6.55 -3.45
CA THR A 19 -21.79 -7.05 -2.21
C THR A 19 -20.71 -8.05 -2.60
N ILE A 20 -19.50 -7.87 -2.07
CA ILE A 20 -18.40 -8.83 -2.23
C ILE A 20 -18.66 -10.04 -1.33
N PRO A 21 -18.53 -11.28 -1.83
CA PRO A 21 -18.71 -12.47 -1.01
C PRO A 21 -17.56 -12.66 0.00
N GLY A 22 -17.77 -13.53 0.98
CA GLY A 22 -16.75 -13.90 1.97
C GLY A 22 -16.68 -13.00 3.20
N SER A 23 -15.82 -13.38 4.13
CA SER A 23 -15.60 -12.65 5.38
C SER A 23 -14.71 -11.41 5.18
N ASN A 24 -14.73 -10.49 6.16
CA ASN A 24 -13.83 -9.32 6.16
C ASN A 24 -12.35 -9.70 6.02
N HIS A 25 -11.94 -10.82 6.63
CA HIS A 25 -10.56 -11.31 6.56
C HIS A 25 -10.19 -11.72 5.12
N SER A 26 -11.08 -12.45 4.44
CA SER A 26 -10.85 -12.88 3.05
C SER A 26 -10.85 -11.69 2.09
N VAL A 27 -11.72 -10.70 2.30
CA VAL A 27 -11.72 -9.46 1.49
C VAL A 27 -10.45 -8.64 1.72
N ALA A 28 -9.99 -8.54 2.98
CA ALA A 28 -8.73 -7.87 3.30
C ALA A 28 -7.53 -8.58 2.65
N GLU A 29 -7.47 -9.90 2.74
CA GLU A 29 -6.41 -10.69 2.10
C GLU A 29 -6.46 -10.59 0.56
N ALA A 30 -7.66 -10.62 -0.04
CA ALA A 30 -7.82 -10.41 -1.47
C ALA A 30 -7.28 -9.04 -1.94
N LEU A 31 -7.45 -7.98 -1.14
CA LEU A 31 -6.83 -6.68 -1.42
C LEU A 31 -5.30 -6.76 -1.39
N LEU A 32 -4.71 -7.46 -0.42
CA LEU A 32 -3.25 -7.60 -0.35
C LEU A 32 -2.71 -8.38 -1.56
N ILE A 33 -3.38 -9.48 -1.93
CA ILE A 33 -3.06 -10.28 -3.12
C ILE A 33 -3.18 -9.45 -4.39
N PHE A 34 -4.25 -8.65 -4.52
CA PHE A 34 -4.43 -7.76 -5.67
C PHE A 34 -3.25 -6.79 -5.83
N LEU A 35 -2.82 -6.16 -4.73
CA LEU A 35 -1.69 -5.23 -4.74
C LEU A 35 -0.35 -5.93 -5.04
N GLU A 36 -0.16 -7.15 -4.54
CA GLU A 36 1.03 -7.96 -4.81
C GLU A 36 1.11 -8.40 -6.28
N ALA A 37 -0.03 -8.77 -6.86
CA ALA A 37 -0.14 -9.28 -8.23
C ALA A 37 -0.04 -8.21 -9.33
N LEU A 38 -0.05 -6.92 -8.97
CA LEU A 38 0.11 -5.84 -9.94
C LEU A 38 1.44 -5.99 -10.71
N PRO A 39 1.44 -5.89 -12.05
CA PRO A 39 2.69 -5.94 -12.83
C PRO A 39 3.58 -4.72 -12.55
N GLU A 40 2.97 -3.56 -12.35
CA GLU A 40 3.62 -2.32 -11.89
C GLU A 40 3.11 -2.01 -10.48
N PRO A 41 3.98 -1.90 -9.45
CA PRO A 41 3.55 -1.51 -8.11
C PRO A 41 2.83 -0.16 -8.10
N VAL A 42 2.01 0.07 -7.07
CA VAL A 42 1.30 1.35 -6.91
C VAL A 42 2.28 2.53 -6.92
N ILE A 43 3.41 2.42 -6.23
CA ILE A 43 4.54 3.33 -6.44
C ILE A 43 5.45 2.72 -7.50
N CYS A 44 5.46 3.33 -8.68
CA CYS A 44 6.17 2.81 -9.85
C CYS A 44 7.65 2.53 -9.56
N TYR A 45 8.21 1.49 -10.19
CA TYR A 45 9.58 1.03 -9.98
C TYR A 45 10.62 2.16 -10.17
N GLU A 46 10.38 3.06 -11.12
CA GLU A 46 11.26 4.20 -11.41
C GLU A 46 11.38 5.21 -10.25
N LEU A 47 10.38 5.28 -9.37
CA LEU A 47 10.37 6.17 -8.21
C LEU A 47 10.88 5.50 -6.93
N TYR A 48 11.12 4.18 -6.94
CA TYR A 48 11.51 3.41 -5.76
C TYR A 48 12.66 4.05 -4.97
N GLN A 49 13.77 4.35 -5.64
CA GLN A 49 14.95 4.91 -4.99
C GLN A 49 14.69 6.32 -4.45
N ARG A 50 13.93 7.14 -5.20
CA ARG A 50 13.56 8.50 -4.77
C ARG A 50 12.72 8.49 -3.50
N CYS A 51 11.84 7.51 -3.33
CA CYS A 51 11.08 7.33 -2.09
C CYS A 51 11.99 7.03 -0.89
N LEU A 52 13.00 6.17 -1.07
CA LEU A 52 13.96 5.90 0.01
C LEU A 52 14.75 7.17 0.37
N ASP A 53 15.22 7.88 -0.66
CA ASP A 53 15.99 9.13 -0.55
C ASP A 53 15.22 10.25 0.12
N SER A 54 13.91 10.32 -0.10
CA SER A 54 13.05 11.32 0.51
C SER A 54 12.51 10.95 1.89
N ALA A 55 12.67 9.71 2.37
CA ALA A 55 11.93 9.16 3.52
C ALA A 55 12.00 9.98 4.83
N GLN A 56 12.99 10.89 4.97
CA GLN A 56 13.15 11.76 6.13
C GLN A 56 12.52 13.16 5.97
N ASP A 57 12.13 13.58 4.77
CA ASP A 57 11.48 14.87 4.52
C ASP A 57 10.06 14.66 3.93
N PRO A 58 9.01 14.85 4.74
CA PRO A 58 7.62 14.71 4.28
C PRO A 58 7.24 15.55 3.07
N ARG A 59 7.84 16.73 2.90
CA ARG A 59 7.55 17.61 1.76
C ARG A 59 8.06 16.99 0.47
N ILE A 60 9.27 16.42 0.51
CA ILE A 60 9.86 15.72 -0.63
C ILE A 60 9.10 14.43 -0.92
N CYS A 61 8.69 13.66 0.11
CA CYS A 61 7.84 12.48 -0.08
C CYS A 61 6.58 12.81 -0.89
N ARG A 62 5.87 13.90 -0.54
CA ARG A 62 4.69 14.37 -1.29
C ARG A 62 5.02 14.75 -2.73
N GLN A 63 6.15 15.40 -2.97
CA GLN A 63 6.63 15.73 -4.31
C GLN A 63 6.98 14.49 -5.14
N VAL A 64 7.46 13.41 -4.52
CA VAL A 64 7.68 12.14 -5.23
C VAL A 64 6.35 11.51 -5.62
N ILE A 65 5.36 11.48 -4.71
CA ILE A 65 4.02 10.97 -5.01
C ILE A 65 3.30 11.78 -6.09
N SER A 66 3.55 13.10 -6.20
CA SER A 66 2.95 13.92 -7.25
C SER A 66 3.45 13.55 -8.65
N GLN A 67 4.64 12.95 -8.78
CA GLN A 67 5.23 12.49 -10.04
C GLN A 67 4.63 11.17 -10.54
N LEU A 68 3.86 10.45 -9.72
CA LEU A 68 3.19 9.23 -10.17
C LEU A 68 2.21 9.49 -11.32
N PRO A 69 2.01 8.52 -12.23
CA PRO A 69 0.89 8.55 -13.17
C PRO A 69 -0.45 8.73 -12.46
N GLY A 70 -1.43 9.33 -13.15
CA GLY A 70 -2.69 9.75 -12.55
C GLY A 70 -3.43 8.64 -11.77
N CYS A 71 -3.57 7.44 -12.36
CA CYS A 71 -4.21 6.31 -11.69
C CYS A 71 -3.42 5.82 -10.47
N HIS A 72 -2.09 5.66 -10.58
CA HIS A 72 -1.21 5.25 -9.49
C HIS A 72 -1.28 6.21 -8.30
N ARG A 73 -1.23 7.52 -8.57
CA ARG A 73 -1.36 8.57 -7.56
C ARG A 73 -2.71 8.51 -6.85
N ASN A 74 -3.79 8.29 -7.61
CA ASN A 74 -5.14 8.20 -7.04
C ASN A 74 -5.30 6.95 -6.16
N VAL A 75 -4.81 5.79 -6.60
CA VAL A 75 -4.82 4.56 -5.81
C VAL A 75 -4.00 4.73 -4.53
N PHE A 76 -2.79 5.30 -4.61
CA PHE A 76 -1.97 5.57 -3.43
C PHE A 76 -2.71 6.45 -2.41
N ARG A 77 -3.28 7.58 -2.86
CA ARG A 77 -4.04 8.49 -1.98
C ARG A 77 -5.25 7.81 -1.36
N TYR A 78 -5.99 7.03 -2.14
CA TYR A 78 -7.15 6.29 -1.65
C TYR A 78 -6.77 5.29 -0.57
N LEU A 79 -5.71 4.51 -0.79
CA LEU A 79 -5.20 3.56 0.20
C LEU A 79 -4.72 4.27 1.47
N MET A 80 -3.99 5.39 1.36
CA MET A 80 -3.56 6.13 2.54
C MET A 80 -4.75 6.67 3.35
N ALA A 81 -5.78 7.19 2.69
CA ALA A 81 -7.01 7.62 3.35
C ALA A 81 -7.74 6.46 4.05
N PHE A 82 -7.91 5.33 3.36
CA PHE A 82 -8.51 4.12 3.92
C PHE A 82 -7.74 3.59 5.14
N LEU A 83 -6.41 3.52 5.07
CA LEU A 83 -5.58 3.03 6.16
C LEU A 83 -5.58 3.99 7.36
N ARG A 84 -5.62 5.31 7.14
CA ARG A 84 -5.83 6.28 8.22
C ARG A 84 -7.19 6.13 8.88
N GLU A 85 -8.24 5.83 8.12
CA GLU A 85 -9.56 5.53 8.69
C GLU A 85 -9.51 4.29 9.58
N LEU A 86 -8.85 3.21 9.14
CA LEU A 86 -8.66 2.01 9.97
C LEU A 86 -7.92 2.30 11.28
N LEU A 87 -6.93 3.20 11.27
CA LEU A 87 -6.17 3.57 12.47
C LEU A 87 -7.02 4.30 13.52
N LYS A 88 -8.12 4.96 13.14
CA LYS A 88 -9.05 5.60 14.10
C LYS A 88 -9.76 4.57 14.99
N PHE A 89 -9.81 3.31 14.57
CA PHE A 89 -10.50 2.23 15.27
C PHE A 89 -9.51 1.20 15.84
N SER A 90 -8.25 1.60 16.11
CA SER A 90 -7.20 0.71 16.62
C SER A 90 -7.58 -0.04 17.90
N GLU A 91 -8.44 0.54 18.73
CA GLU A 91 -8.96 -0.09 19.96
C GLU A 91 -9.83 -1.34 19.67
N TYR A 92 -10.44 -1.42 18.49
CA TYR A 92 -11.35 -2.51 18.12
C TYR A 92 -10.69 -3.52 17.18
N ASN A 93 -9.88 -3.05 16.23
CA ASN A 93 -9.29 -3.89 15.19
C ASN A 93 -7.83 -4.29 15.50
N ASN A 94 -7.24 -3.77 16.58
CA ASN A 94 -5.86 -4.04 17.02
C ASN A 94 -4.78 -3.69 15.99
N VAL A 95 -5.08 -2.83 15.01
CA VAL A 95 -4.08 -2.37 14.04
C VAL A 95 -3.36 -1.14 14.56
N ASN A 96 -2.06 -1.05 14.28
CA ASN A 96 -1.26 0.15 14.56
C ASN A 96 -0.47 0.58 13.32
N ALA A 97 -0.01 1.83 13.33
CA ALA A 97 0.63 2.46 12.17
C ALA A 97 1.89 1.71 11.71
N ASN A 98 2.70 1.20 12.64
CA ASN A 98 3.93 0.46 12.28
C ASN A 98 3.61 -0.88 11.61
N MET A 99 2.60 -1.59 12.09
CA MET A 99 2.14 -2.85 11.49
C MET A 99 1.62 -2.61 10.08
N ILE A 100 0.72 -1.63 9.90
CA ILE A 100 0.19 -1.26 8.57
C ILE A 100 1.32 -0.82 7.64
N ALA A 101 2.20 0.07 8.11
CA ALA A 101 3.29 0.58 7.28
C ALA A 101 4.20 -0.56 6.82
N THR A 102 4.58 -1.47 7.72
CA THR A 102 5.45 -2.60 7.37
C THR A 102 4.80 -3.52 6.34
N LEU A 103 3.52 -3.86 6.54
CA LEU A 103 2.77 -4.73 5.62
C LEU A 103 2.56 -4.09 4.24
N PHE A 104 2.06 -2.86 4.18
CA PHE A 104 1.73 -2.22 2.92
C PHE A 104 2.96 -1.71 2.16
N THR A 105 4.07 -1.41 2.83
CA THR A 105 5.30 -0.98 2.15
C THR A 105 5.82 -2.06 1.22
N SER A 106 5.82 -3.33 1.62
CA SER A 106 6.30 -4.42 0.76
C SER A 106 5.43 -4.68 -0.46
N LEU A 107 4.17 -4.22 -0.44
CA LEU A 107 3.23 -4.34 -1.55
C LEU A 107 3.30 -3.12 -2.47
N LEU A 108 3.30 -1.91 -1.90
CA LEU A 108 3.17 -0.65 -2.63
C LEU A 108 4.50 -0.11 -3.15
N LEU A 109 5.62 -0.36 -2.45
CA LEU A 109 6.95 0.16 -2.74
C LEU A 109 7.95 -0.98 -2.93
N ARG A 110 7.85 -1.67 -4.07
CA ARG A 110 8.70 -2.80 -4.41
C ARG A 110 9.98 -2.33 -5.12
N PRO A 111 11.14 -2.94 -4.83
CA PRO A 111 12.34 -2.67 -5.59
C PRO A 111 12.17 -3.20 -7.02
N PRO A 112 12.78 -2.55 -8.03
CA PRO A 112 12.90 -3.13 -9.37
C PRO A 112 13.44 -4.59 -9.30
N PRO A 113 12.99 -5.51 -10.17
CA PRO A 113 13.38 -6.93 -10.10
C PRO A 113 14.90 -7.17 -10.09
N ASN A 114 15.67 -6.32 -10.79
CA ASN A 114 17.13 -6.36 -10.82
C ASN A 114 17.81 -5.89 -9.51
N LEU A 115 17.06 -5.26 -8.60
CA LEU A 115 17.55 -4.76 -7.32
C LEU A 115 17.01 -5.56 -6.11
N MET A 116 16.07 -6.49 -6.32
CA MET A 116 15.44 -7.28 -5.25
C MET A 116 16.46 -7.98 -4.32
N ALA A 117 17.47 -8.64 -4.88
CA ALA A 117 18.47 -9.37 -4.11
C ALA A 117 19.45 -8.46 -3.32
N ARG A 118 19.41 -7.15 -3.55
CA ARG A 118 20.36 -6.17 -2.99
C ARG A 118 19.75 -5.30 -1.89
N GLN A 119 18.49 -5.53 -1.50
CA GLN A 119 17.86 -4.73 -0.46
C GLN A 119 18.56 -4.91 0.90
N THR A 120 18.90 -3.79 1.51
CA THR A 120 19.47 -3.78 2.85
C THR A 120 18.37 -3.62 3.92
N PRO A 121 18.64 -3.99 5.19
CA PRO A 121 17.74 -3.66 6.30
C PRO A 121 17.45 -2.16 6.42
N SER A 122 18.43 -1.30 6.10
CA SER A 122 18.28 0.16 6.08
C SER A 122 17.27 0.62 5.03
N ASP A 123 17.31 0.03 3.83
CA ASP A 123 16.35 0.36 2.77
C ASP A 123 14.92 0.01 3.18
N ARG A 124 14.73 -1.16 3.82
CA ARG A 124 13.42 -1.56 4.36
C ARG A 124 12.92 -0.59 5.41
N GLN A 125 13.78 -0.14 6.32
CA GLN A 125 13.42 0.86 7.33
C GLN A 125 13.02 2.20 6.69
N ARG A 126 13.78 2.68 5.71
CA ARG A 126 13.46 3.92 4.98
C ARG A 126 12.16 3.80 4.19
N ALA A 127 11.91 2.65 3.57
CA ALA A 127 10.66 2.37 2.88
C ALA A 127 9.45 2.42 3.85
N THR A 128 9.56 1.79 5.01
CA THR A 128 8.51 1.85 6.05
C THR A 128 8.31 3.28 6.56
N GLN A 129 9.39 4.02 6.79
CA GLN A 129 9.34 5.42 7.21
C GLN A 129 8.67 6.32 6.16
N PHE A 130 8.91 6.05 4.87
CA PHE A 130 8.25 6.75 3.77
C PHE A 130 6.73 6.57 3.88
N LEU A 131 6.22 5.36 4.12
CA LEU A 131 4.78 5.13 4.25
C LEU A 131 4.19 5.73 5.55
N LEU A 132 4.91 5.63 6.67
CA LEU A 132 4.51 6.22 7.95
C LEU A 132 4.28 7.73 7.85
N THR A 133 5.05 8.40 7.00
CA THR A 133 4.91 9.83 6.74
C THR A 133 3.51 10.20 6.24
N PHE A 134 2.86 9.34 5.45
CA PHE A 134 1.51 9.56 4.93
C PHE A 134 0.40 9.04 5.86
N LEU A 135 0.72 8.07 6.72
CA LEU A 135 -0.22 7.56 7.72
C LEU A 135 -0.36 8.50 8.92
N LEU A 136 0.73 9.14 9.32
CA LEU A 136 0.80 10.00 10.52
C LEU A 136 0.87 11.50 10.20
N GLY A 137 1.19 11.85 8.95
CA GLY A 137 1.21 13.26 8.51
C GLY A 137 -0.21 13.84 8.41
N SER A 138 -0.34 15.12 8.74
CA SER A 138 -1.57 15.88 8.54
C SER A 138 -1.92 15.96 7.05
N ASP A 139 -3.21 15.90 6.73
CA ASP A 139 -3.77 16.04 5.36
C ASP A 139 -3.67 17.48 4.80
N GLU A 140 -2.73 18.29 5.29
CA GLU A 140 -2.54 19.67 4.85
C GLU A 140 -1.71 19.71 3.54
N ASP A 141 -2.42 19.58 2.42
CA ASP A 141 -2.42 20.43 1.21
C ASP A 141 -3.15 19.74 0.04
#